data_AF-L8M169-F1
#
_entry.id   AF-L8M169-F1
#
_cell.length_a   1.000
_cell.length_b   1.000
_cell.length_c   1.000
_cell.angle_alpha   90.00
_cell.angle_beta   90.00
_cell.angle_gamma   90.00
#
_symmetry.space_group_name_H-M   'P 1'
#
loop_
_entity.id
_entity.type
_entity.pdbx_description
1 polymer ?
#
loop_
_entity_poly.entity_id
_entity_poly.type
_entity_poly.pdbx_seq_one_letter_code
_entity_poly.pdbx_strand_id
1 'polypeptide(L)' 'MTERAYKFRFYPTLEQENLLRRTMGCVRLVYNKALAARTEAWYERQERISYSKTSSLLTGWKKLDELNFLGLCQIFGDLL' A
#
# COMPACT_ATOMS: atom_id res chain seq x y z
N MET A 1 -29.32 6.83 -14.54
CA MET A 1 -28.59 6.01 -13.54
C MET A 1 -28.80 6.64 -12.19
N THR A 2 -29.27 5.88 -11.19
CA THR A 2 -29.51 6.41 -9.84
C THR A 2 -28.37 5.96 -8.94
N GLU A 3 -27.55 6.90 -8.48
CA GLU A 3 -26.47 6.59 -7.54
C GLU A 3 -27.03 6.47 -6.12
N ARG A 4 -26.59 5.43 -5.39
CA ARG A 4 -26.97 5.21 -3.99
C ARG A 4 -25.72 5.26 -3.13
N ALA A 5 -25.77 6.06 -2.06
CA ALA A 5 -24.74 6.09 -1.03
C ALA A 5 -25.26 5.41 0.24
N TYR A 6 -24.38 4.67 0.91
CA TYR A 6 -24.70 3.99 2.16
C TYR A 6 -23.72 4.39 3.26
N LYS A 7 -24.23 4.45 4.50
CA LYS A 7 -23.43 4.69 5.70
C LYS A 7 -23.71 3.60 6.71
N PHE A 8 -22.66 2.93 7.18
CA PHE A 8 -22.76 1.85 8.15
C PHE A 8 -21.85 2.13 9.35
N ARG A 9 -22.21 1.54 10.49
CA ARG A 9 -21.36 1.49 11.67
C ARG A 9 -20.79 0.09 11.78
N PHE A 10 -19.47 0.00 11.84
CA PHE A 10 -18.75 -1.25 11.86
C PHE A 10 -18.23 -1.53 13.27
N TYR A 11 -18.42 -2.76 13.76
CA TYR A 11 -18.00 -3.22 15.07
C TYR A 11 -17.14 -4.48 14.91
N PRO A 12 -15.82 -4.33 14.69
CA PRO A 12 -14.94 -5.44 14.43
C PRO A 12 -14.73 -6.34 15.66
N THR A 13 -14.44 -7.62 15.42
CA THR A 13 -13.82 -8.48 16.43
C THR A 13 -12.37 -8.07 16.65
N LEU A 14 -11.76 -8.51 17.76
CA LEU A 14 -10.35 -8.22 18.04
C LEU A 14 -9.41 -8.71 16.91
N GLU A 15 -9.70 -9.86 16.32
CA GLU A 15 -8.96 -10.40 15.18
C GLU A 15 -9.08 -9.49 13.94
N GLN A 16 -10.29 -9.01 13.65
CA GLN A 16 -10.54 -8.09 12.54
C GLN A 16 -9.83 -6.75 12.76
N GLU A 17 -9.86 -6.20 13.98
CA GLU A 17 -9.11 -4.97 14.28
C GLU A 17 -7.61 -5.13 14.06
N ASN A 18 -7.05 -6.26 14.49
CA ASN A 18 -5.63 -6.54 14.33
C ASN A 18 -5.25 -6.70 12.86
N LEU A 19 -6.09 -7.38 12.08
CA LEU A 19 -5.93 -7.47 10.64
C LEU A 19 -5.97 -6.09 9.98
N LEU A 20 -6.97 -5.27 10.32
CA LEU A 20 -7.11 -3.91 9.78
C LEU A 20 -5.93 -3.02 10.15
N ARG A 21 -5.45 -3.06 11.41
CA ARG A 21 -4.29 -2.29 11.85
C ARG A 21 -3.04 -2.67 11.07
N ARG A 22 -2.79 -3.97 10.87
CA ARG A 22 -1.67 -4.47 10.06
C ARG A 22 -1.78 -4.02 8.61
N THR A 23 -2.94 -4.24 7.98
CA THR A 23 -3.18 -3.86 6.58
C THR A 23 -3.02 -2.35 6.37
N MET A 24 -3.65 -1.52 7.20
CA MET A 24 -3.56 -0.06 7.08
C MET A 24 -2.14 0.45 7.34
N GLY A 25 -1.42 -0.16 8.30
CA GLY A 25 -0.02 0.16 8.56
C GLY A 25 0.87 -0.17 7.36
N CYS A 26 0.71 -1.36 6.80
CA CYS A 26 1.38 -1.81 5.58
C CYS A 26 1.12 -0.89 4.38
N VAL A 27 -0.15 -0.57 4.11
CA VAL A 27 -0.54 0.35 3.02
C VAL A 27 0.10 1.72 3.20
N ARG A 28 0.05 2.27 4.41
CA ARG A 28 0.64 3.59 4.71
C ARG A 28 2.15 3.60 4.51
N LEU A 29 2.84 2.55 4.95
CA LEU A 29 4.28 2.43 4.77
C LEU A 29 4.67 2.35 3.29
N VAL A 30 4.00 1.49 2.51
CA VAL A 30 4.25 1.36 1.07
C VAL A 30 3.96 2.67 0.34
N TYR A 31 2.85 3.33 0.66
CA TYR A 31 2.52 4.63 0.08
C TYR A 31 3.61 5.67 0.35
N ASN A 32 4.06 5.79 1.60
CA ASN A 32 5.09 6.76 1.97
C ASN A 32 6.43 6.47 1.28
N LYS A 33 6.86 5.20 1.19
CA LYS A 33 8.09 4.82 0.47
C LYS A 33 7.97 5.11 -1.03
N ALA A 34 6.81 4.84 -1.65
CA ALA A 34 6.56 5.15 -3.05
C ALA A 34 6.54 6.65 -3.33
N LEU A 35 5.94 7.44 -2.43
CA LEU A 35 5.96 8.89 -2.50
C LEU A 35 7.39 9.42 -2.41
N ALA A 36 8.18 8.96 -1.43
CA ALA A 36 9.58 9.34 -1.28
C ALA A 36 10.41 9.03 -2.54
N ALA A 37 10.28 7.81 -3.10
CA ALA A 37 10.99 7.42 -4.32
C ALA A 37 10.60 8.30 -5.53
N ARG A 38 9.32 8.67 -5.66
CA ARG A 38 8.85 9.59 -6.71
C ARG A 38 9.44 10.98 -6.55
N THR A 39 9.44 11.49 -5.32
CA THR A 39 10.00 12.79 -4.97
C THR A 39 11.49 12.84 -5.30
N GLU A 40 12.27 11.86 -4.85
CA GLU A 40 13.71 11.75 -5.13
C GLU A 40 13.99 11.68 -6.63
N ALA A 41 13.30 10.80 -7.37
CA ALA A 41 13.48 10.67 -8.81
C ALA A 41 13.17 11.95 -9.59
N TRP A 42 12.18 12.72 -9.15
CA TRP A 42 11.88 13.99 -9.78
C TRP A 42 12.96 15.03 -9.48
N TYR A 43 13.35 15.21 -8.22
CA TYR A 43 14.33 16.24 -7.85
C TYR A 43 15.73 15.97 -8.39
N GLU A 44 16.16 14.70 -8.46
CA GLU A 44 17.50 14.35 -8.91
C GLU A 44 17.60 14.12 -10.42
N ARG A 45 16.56 13.54 -11.03
CA ARG A 45 16.61 13.05 -12.42
C ARG A 45 15.52 13.62 -13.32
N GLN A 46 14.61 14.45 -12.79
CA GLN A 46 13.40 14.92 -13.48
C GLN A 46 12.56 13.76 -14.06
N GLU A 47 12.60 12.60 -13.40
CA GLU A 47 11.95 11.38 -13.87
C GLU A 47 10.62 11.16 -13.15
N ARG A 48 9.58 10.78 -13.91
CA ARG A 48 8.30 10.33 -13.35
C ARG A 48 8.31 8.82 -13.14
N ILE A 49 8.05 8.37 -11.91
CA ILE A 49 7.87 6.94 -11.62
C ILE A 49 6.41 6.54 -11.88
N SER A 50 6.21 5.70 -12.89
CA SER A 50 4.90 5.11 -13.22
C SER A 50 4.43 4.10 -12.16
N TYR A 51 3.18 3.66 -12.29
CA TYR A 51 2.66 2.54 -11.50
C TYR A 51 3.49 1.27 -11.68
N SER A 52 3.80 0.88 -12.93
CA SER A 52 4.58 -0.33 -13.20
C SER A 52 5.93 -0.31 -12.50
N LYS A 53 6.63 0.83 -12.54
CA LYS A 53 7.91 0.99 -11.85
C LYS A 53 7.75 0.98 -10.33
N THR A 54 6.67 1.57 -9.79
CA THR A 54 6.32 1.48 -8.37
C THR A 54 6.08 0.02 -7.94
N SER A 55 5.40 -0.78 -8.77
CA SER A 55 5.14 -2.19 -8.51
C SER A 55 6.42 -3.03 -8.50
N SER A 56 7.37 -2.75 -9.41
CA SER A 56 8.70 -3.36 -9.40
C SER A 56 9.48 -2.99 -8.12
N LEU A 57 9.43 -1.72 -7.69
CA LEU A 57 10.06 -1.29 -6.43
C LEU A 57 9.47 -2.03 -5.23
N LEU A 58 8.14 -2.18 -5.16
CA LEU A 58 7.47 -2.94 -4.09
C LEU A 58 7.93 -4.40 -4.06
N THR A 59 8.08 -5.03 -5.22
CA THR A 59 8.64 -6.39 -5.32
C THR A 59 10.07 -6.46 -4.76
N GLY A 60 10.87 -5.42 -5.00
CA GLY A 60 12.20 -5.28 -4.39
C GLY A 60 12.14 -5.12 -2.87
N TRP A 61 11.28 -4.23 -2.37
CA TRP A 61 11.13 -3.98 -0.93
C TRP A 61 10.69 -5.21 -0.16
N LYS A 62 9.77 -6.02 -0.71
CA LYS A 62 9.32 -7.27 -0.06
C LYS A 62 10.44 -8.28 0.17
N LYS A 63 11.56 -8.17 -0.54
CA LYS A 63 12.73 -9.05 -0.38
C LYS A 63 13.70 -8.56 0.71
N LEU A 64 13.53 -7.34 1.21
CA LEU A 64 14.36 -6.80 2.30
C LEU A 64 13.90 -7.41 3.63
N ASP A 65 14.83 -7.87 4.46
CA ASP A 65 14.51 -8.52 5.74
C ASP A 65 13.63 -7.63 6.64
N GLU A 66 13.92 -6.34 6.69
CA GLU A 66 13.14 -5.34 7.45
C GLU A 66 11.71 -5.14 6.94
N LEU A 67 11.43 -5.49 5.68
CA LEU A 67 10.15 -5.28 5.02
C LEU A 67 9.48 -6.57 4.54
N ASN A 68 10.02 -7.74 4.91
CA ASN A 68 9.49 -9.04 4.52
C ASN A 68 8.04 -9.24 5.00
N PHE A 69 7.66 -8.60 6.11
CA PHE A 69 6.26 -8.61 6.60
C PHE A 69 5.25 -8.03 5.59
N LEU A 70 5.68 -7.22 4.62
CA LEU A 70 4.83 -6.73 3.52
C LEU A 70 4.38 -7.86 2.59
N GLY A 71 5.02 -9.02 2.59
CA GLY A 71 4.58 -10.22 1.89
C GLY A 71 3.31 -10.83 2.51
N LEU A 72 3.17 -10.72 3.83
CA LEU A 72 2.00 -11.21 4.58
C LEU A 72 0.81 -10.25 4.52
N CYS A 73 1.08 -8.96 4.33
CA CYS A 73 0.04 -8.00 4.01
C CYS A 73 -0.38 -8.18 2.55
N GLN A 74 -1.63 -8.57 2.31
CA GLN A 74 -2.24 -8.64 0.97
C GLN A 74 -2.51 -7.21 0.45
N ILE A 75 -1.46 -6.42 0.24
CA ILE A 75 -1.60 -4.98 -0.06
C ILE A 75 -2.18 -4.76 -1.46
N PHE A 76 -2.05 -5.71 -2.40
CA PHE A 76 -2.42 -5.50 -3.81
C PHE A 76 -2.72 -6.81 -4.60
N GLY A 77 -3.25 -7.86 -3.94
CA GLY A 77 -3.46 -9.18 -4.56
C GLY A 77 -4.80 -9.38 -5.29
N ASP A 78 -5.91 -8.93 -4.71
CA ASP A 78 -7.25 -9.36 -5.15
C ASP A 78 -8.17 -8.19 -5.57
N LEU A 79 -7.63 -7.24 -6.33
CA LEU A 79 -8.42 -6.15 -6.91
C LEU A 79 -8.14 -5.93 -8.41
N LEU A 80 -7.86 -7.04 -9.11
CA LEU A 80 -8.02 -7.24 -10.55
C LEU A 80 -8.56 -8.64 -10.82
#